data_AF-A0A5S6QK39-F1
#
_entry.id   AF-A0A5S6QK39-F1
#
_cell.length_a   1.000
_cell.length_b   1.000
_cell.length_c   1.000
_cell.angle_alpha   90.00
_cell.angle_beta   90.00
_cell.angle_gamma   90.00
#
_symmetry.space_group_name_H-M   'P 1'
#
loop_
_entity.id
_entity.type
_entity.pdbx_description
1 polymer ?
#
loop_
_entity_poly.entity_id
_entity_poly.type
_entity_poly.pdbx_seq_one_letter_code
_entity_poly.pdbx_strand_id
1 'polypeptide(L)'
;MAFMFPFLLFTVILGTSEASMHANYCPPDDNYYEVTKNECGIDDDCAAHERCCQSGGTVKCMTSWRHYEDVSDTKAGKCAALTDREKKVPPNCRADQDCPGKGICCEQRCIVRSAAAPSAKAGFCPSTTRLPITLSECKSDDVCPGKEKCCHFRNVVTCVVSKSEMGGGEREGKCPVSFNEKNVTTHKLCNGDSDCFNQDKCCSVGLTKRCITPEVKKMTKLNDIFSSLTSLRQKILAK
;
A
#
# COMPACT_ATOMS: atom_id res chain seq x y z
N MET A 1 -38.60 57.51 -31.13
CA MET A 1 -37.55 57.65 -30.09
C MET A 1 -37.41 56.31 -29.40
N ALA A 2 -36.30 55.61 -29.63
CA ALA A 2 -35.99 54.32 -29.03
C ALA A 2 -35.25 54.56 -27.70
N PHE A 3 -35.73 53.96 -26.61
CA PHE A 3 -35.03 53.93 -25.33
C PHE A 3 -34.30 52.60 -25.17
N MET A 4 -32.97 52.67 -25.05
CA MET A 4 -32.13 51.58 -24.57
C MET A 4 -32.15 51.56 -23.03
N PHE A 5 -32.28 50.37 -22.43
CA PHE A 5 -31.86 50.10 -21.06
C PHE A 5 -31.11 48.77 -21.02
N PRO A 6 -29.83 48.73 -20.59
CA PRO A 6 -29.13 47.49 -20.29
C PRO A 6 -29.23 47.22 -18.78
N PHE A 7 -29.76 46.08 -18.37
CA PHE A 7 -29.65 45.61 -16.99
C PHE A 7 -29.05 44.21 -16.96
N LEU A 8 -27.73 44.22 -16.74
CA LEU A 8 -26.90 43.30 -15.97
C LEU A 8 -27.48 41.89 -15.71
N LEU A 9 -26.94 40.90 -16.43
CA LEU A 9 -26.93 39.51 -15.98
C LEU A 9 -26.14 39.41 -14.67
N PHE A 10 -26.83 39.19 -13.54
CA PHE A 10 -26.20 38.67 -12.33
C PHE A 10 -25.87 37.19 -12.57
N THR A 11 -24.61 36.91 -12.90
CA THR A 11 -24.08 35.55 -12.80
C THR A 11 -23.92 35.22 -11.32
N VAL A 12 -24.85 34.44 -10.79
CA VAL A 12 -24.70 33.78 -9.49
C VAL A 12 -23.59 32.75 -9.65
N ILE A 13 -22.37 33.11 -9.26
CA ILE A 13 -21.27 32.16 -9.14
C ILE A 13 -21.57 31.33 -7.88
N LEU A 14 -22.10 30.13 -8.08
CA LEU A 14 -22.12 29.09 -7.06
C LEU A 14 -20.67 28.72 -6.77
N GLY A 15 -20.06 29.42 -5.81
CA GLY A 15 -18.76 29.06 -5.26
C GLY A 15 -18.91 27.74 -4.52
N THR A 16 -18.45 26.66 -5.13
CA THR A 16 -18.16 25.44 -4.39
C THR A 16 -16.95 25.76 -3.50
N SER A 17 -17.19 25.99 -2.22
CA SER A 17 -16.12 26.13 -1.23
C SER A 17 -15.44 24.78 -1.07
N GLU A 18 -14.44 24.49 -1.91
CA GLU A 18 -13.45 23.48 -1.57
C GLU A 18 -12.74 23.99 -0.32
N ALA A 19 -12.72 23.18 0.76
CA ALA A 19 -12.05 23.54 2.00
C ALA A 19 -10.62 23.99 1.70
N SER A 20 -10.28 25.23 2.05
CA SER A 20 -9.04 25.87 1.63
C SER A 20 -8.04 25.82 2.77
N MET A 21 -6.95 25.07 2.57
CA MET A 21 -5.84 25.05 3.52
C MET A 21 -5.06 26.37 3.44
N HIS A 22 -5.00 27.11 4.54
CA HIS A 22 -4.29 28.39 4.65
C HIS A 22 -2.78 28.25 4.32
N ALA A 23 -2.11 29.39 4.13
CA ALA A 23 -0.67 29.41 3.83
C ALA A 23 0.18 29.01 5.05
N ASN A 24 1.42 28.58 4.78
CA ASN A 24 2.42 28.15 5.77
C ASN A 24 1.99 26.90 6.58
N TYR A 25 2.70 26.59 7.67
CA TYR A 25 2.59 25.32 8.39
C TYR A 25 2.10 25.51 9.82
N CYS A 26 1.60 24.45 10.46
CA CYS A 26 1.46 24.45 11.91
C CYS A 26 2.84 24.58 12.59
N PRO A 27 2.94 25.26 13.75
CA PRO A 27 4.17 25.31 14.53
C PRO A 27 4.55 23.92 15.08
N PRO A 28 5.84 23.67 15.40
CA PRO A 28 6.27 22.43 16.03
C PRO A 28 5.60 22.22 17.39
N ASP A 29 5.23 20.98 17.71
CA ASP A 29 4.65 20.60 19.01
C ASP A 29 5.06 19.17 19.39
N ASP A 30 5.90 18.98 20.41
CA ASP A 30 6.36 17.64 20.78
C ASP A 30 5.26 16.75 21.42
N ASN A 31 4.07 17.30 21.68
CA ASN A 31 2.99 16.67 22.44
C ASN A 31 1.79 16.23 21.59
N TYR A 32 2.04 15.53 20.47
CA TYR A 32 1.01 15.02 19.55
C TYR A 32 0.22 13.79 20.04
N TYR A 33 0.01 13.65 21.36
CA TYR A 33 -0.76 12.55 21.93
C TYR A 33 -2.27 12.75 21.72
N GLU A 34 -3.08 11.94 22.41
CA GLU A 34 -4.54 11.95 22.30
C GLU A 34 -5.13 13.36 22.43
N VAL A 35 -5.93 13.74 21.42
CA VAL A 35 -6.63 15.02 21.40
C VAL A 35 -7.82 14.92 22.35
N THR A 36 -7.88 15.83 23.33
CA THR A 36 -8.94 15.91 24.32
C THR A 36 -9.97 17.01 24.02
N LYS A 37 -9.62 17.96 23.15
CA LYS A 37 -10.49 19.09 22.80
C LYS A 37 -10.21 19.62 21.39
N ASN A 38 -11.27 19.95 20.65
CA ASN A 38 -11.21 20.67 19.38
C ASN A 38 -11.91 22.03 19.52
N GLU A 39 -11.21 23.10 19.16
CA GLU A 39 -11.70 24.49 19.12
C GLU A 39 -11.87 24.99 17.67
N CYS A 40 -11.22 24.31 16.72
CA CYS A 40 -11.40 24.44 15.28
C CYS A 40 -11.42 23.04 14.64
N GLY A 41 -11.97 22.93 13.42
CA GLY A 41 -11.97 21.71 12.62
C GLY A 41 -11.18 21.84 11.32
N ILE A 42 -11.19 23.02 10.69
CA ILE A 42 -10.45 23.34 9.46
C ILE A 42 -9.84 24.73 9.54
N ASP A 43 -8.90 25.02 8.64
CA ASP A 43 -8.26 26.34 8.56
C ASP A 43 -9.26 27.48 8.34
N ASP A 44 -10.36 27.24 7.62
CA ASP A 44 -11.42 28.23 7.37
C ASP A 44 -12.16 28.65 8.67
N ASP A 45 -12.02 27.90 9.77
CA ASP A 45 -12.51 28.32 11.09
C ASP A 45 -11.62 29.39 11.75
N CYS A 46 -10.41 29.61 11.22
CA CYS A 46 -9.37 30.47 11.76
C CYS A 46 -9.17 31.73 10.93
N ALA A 47 -8.43 32.72 11.47
CA ALA A 47 -8.07 33.90 10.69
C ALA A 47 -7.13 33.53 9.52
N ALA A 48 -7.08 34.35 8.46
CA ALA A 48 -6.32 34.06 7.24
C ALA A 48 -4.80 33.80 7.43
N HIS A 49 -4.22 34.23 8.55
CA HIS A 49 -2.80 34.02 8.90
C HIS A 49 -2.60 32.92 9.96
N GLU A 50 -3.68 32.25 10.34
CA GLU A 50 -3.72 31.17 11.31
C GLU A 50 -4.08 29.86 10.63
N ARG A 51 -3.72 28.76 11.28
CA ARG A 51 -4.06 27.40 10.87
C ARG A 51 -4.69 26.66 12.03
N CYS A 52 -5.55 25.70 11.73
CA CYS A 52 -6.15 24.84 12.74
C CYS A 52 -5.16 23.73 13.12
N CYS A 53 -4.48 23.88 14.24
CA CYS A 53 -3.32 23.07 14.62
C CYS A 53 -3.52 22.40 15.99
N GLN A 54 -2.88 21.25 16.19
CA GLN A 54 -2.74 20.70 17.53
C GLN A 54 -1.67 21.47 18.32
N SER A 55 -1.96 21.73 19.59
CA SER A 55 -1.03 22.21 20.60
C SER A 55 -1.32 21.48 21.91
N GLY A 56 -0.49 20.50 22.26
CA GLY A 56 -0.75 19.55 23.33
C GLY A 56 -2.03 18.76 23.07
N GLY A 57 -2.93 18.66 24.06
CA GLY A 57 -4.20 17.93 23.90
C GLY A 57 -5.30 18.69 23.15
N THR A 58 -5.05 19.90 22.64
CA THR A 58 -6.09 20.76 22.07
C THR A 58 -5.79 21.13 20.62
N VAL A 59 -6.77 20.97 19.74
CA VAL A 59 -6.74 21.50 18.37
C VAL A 59 -7.36 22.89 18.38
N LYS A 60 -6.59 23.91 17.98
CA LYS A 60 -6.99 25.32 18.04
C LYS A 60 -6.31 26.14 16.95
N CYS A 61 -6.84 27.33 16.69
CA CYS A 61 -6.22 28.27 15.77
C CYS A 61 -4.86 28.73 16.31
N MET A 62 -3.83 28.61 15.49
CA MET A 62 -2.46 28.97 15.81
C MET A 62 -1.90 29.84 14.69
N THR A 63 -1.10 30.86 15.04
CA THR A 63 -0.39 31.66 14.04
C THR A 63 0.48 30.76 13.15
N SER A 64 0.33 30.92 11.84
CA SER A 64 0.99 30.07 10.86
C SER A 64 2.51 30.28 10.86
N TRP A 65 3.25 29.18 10.72
CA TRP A 65 4.71 29.14 10.84
C TRP A 65 5.38 29.05 9.46
N ARG A 66 6.21 30.04 9.12
CA ARG A 66 6.77 30.22 7.77
C ARG A 66 7.91 29.27 7.40
N HIS A 67 8.56 28.65 8.38
CA HIS A 67 9.73 27.80 8.13
C HIS A 67 9.39 26.31 8.24
N TYR A 68 9.63 25.58 7.15
CA TYR A 68 9.65 24.13 7.15
C TYR A 68 11.01 23.66 7.67
N GLU A 69 11.24 23.76 8.99
CA GLU A 69 12.29 22.92 9.59
C GLU A 69 11.82 21.47 9.53
N ASP A 70 12.76 20.54 9.41
CA ASP A 70 12.48 19.13 9.15
C ASP A 70 11.94 18.46 10.43
N VAL A 71 10.68 18.77 10.73
CA VAL A 71 9.90 18.25 11.87
C VAL A 71 9.22 16.92 11.48
N SER A 72 9.52 16.38 10.30
CA SER A 72 9.02 15.09 9.79
C SER A 72 9.36 13.90 10.70
N ASP A 73 10.34 14.06 11.60
CA ASP A 73 10.73 13.07 12.60
C ASP A 73 9.97 13.18 13.94
N THR A 74 9.16 14.24 14.18
CA THR A 74 8.42 14.37 15.46
C THR A 74 7.25 13.41 15.58
N LYS A 75 6.63 13.07 14.45
CA LYS A 75 5.57 12.07 14.40
C LYS A 75 6.07 10.79 13.77
N ALA A 76 6.30 9.79 14.63
CA ALA A 76 6.65 8.46 14.17
C ALA A 76 5.55 7.87 13.26
N GLY A 77 5.93 7.40 12.07
CA GLY A 77 5.06 6.74 11.11
C GLY A 77 5.70 6.61 9.73
N LYS A 78 5.05 5.87 8.83
CA LYS A 78 5.37 5.86 7.40
C LYS A 78 4.07 5.87 6.61
N CYS A 79 4.04 6.62 5.51
CA CYS A 79 2.91 6.59 4.61
C CYS A 79 2.73 5.19 4.01
N ALA A 80 1.52 4.66 4.13
CA ALA A 80 1.06 3.57 3.29
C ALA A 80 0.45 4.13 2.01
N ALA A 81 0.22 3.27 1.01
CA ALA A 81 -0.58 3.66 -0.15
C ALA A 81 -2.01 3.98 0.30
N LEU A 82 -2.52 5.15 -0.10
CA LEU A 82 -3.87 5.58 0.27
C LEU A 82 -4.93 4.67 -0.37
N THR A 83 -5.93 4.29 0.42
CA THR A 83 -7.17 3.64 -0.03
C THR A 83 -8.01 4.59 -0.87
N ASP A 84 -8.91 4.05 -1.69
CA ASP A 84 -9.86 4.87 -2.47
C ASP A 84 -10.75 5.74 -1.60
N ARG A 85 -11.00 5.34 -0.34
CA ARG A 85 -11.73 6.14 0.63
C ARG A 85 -10.90 7.34 1.09
N GLU A 86 -9.63 7.14 1.39
CA GLU A 86 -8.73 8.22 1.81
C GLU A 86 -8.49 9.21 0.67
N LYS A 87 -8.34 8.73 -0.57
CA LYS A 87 -8.18 9.61 -1.75
C LYS A 87 -9.35 10.57 -2.00
N LYS A 88 -10.56 10.21 -1.54
CA LYS A 88 -11.75 11.07 -1.61
C LYS A 88 -11.73 12.23 -0.62
N VAL A 89 -10.90 12.17 0.42
CA VAL A 89 -10.71 13.29 1.35
C VAL A 89 -9.95 14.40 0.59
N PRO A 90 -10.44 15.65 0.59
CA PRO A 90 -9.70 16.77 0.03
C PRO A 90 -8.35 16.97 0.73
N PRO A 91 -7.34 17.55 0.06
CA PRO A 91 -6.08 17.90 0.70
C PRO A 91 -6.30 18.74 1.96
N ASN A 92 -5.72 18.30 3.09
CA ASN A 92 -5.92 18.94 4.39
C ASN A 92 -4.65 19.02 5.24
N CYS A 93 -3.48 18.71 4.67
CA CYS A 93 -2.19 18.90 5.33
C CYS A 93 -1.10 19.22 4.31
N ARG A 94 -0.08 19.95 4.75
CA ARG A 94 1.20 20.14 4.06
C ARG A 94 2.29 19.28 4.69
N ALA A 95 2.17 18.99 5.99
CA ALA A 95 3.16 18.27 6.77
C ALA A 95 2.52 17.58 7.99
N ASP A 96 3.27 16.70 8.64
CA ASP A 96 2.77 15.83 9.72
C ASP A 96 2.16 16.60 10.90
N GLN A 97 2.70 17.77 11.21
CA GLN A 97 2.21 18.65 12.28
C GLN A 97 0.83 19.25 12.00
N ASP A 98 0.38 19.28 10.74
CA ASP A 98 -0.98 19.75 10.41
C ASP A 98 -2.03 18.72 10.81
N CYS A 99 -1.64 17.45 11.00
CA CYS A 99 -2.57 16.41 11.35
C CYS A 99 -2.83 16.37 12.88
N PRO A 100 -4.05 16.15 13.33
CA PRO A 100 -4.33 15.98 14.76
C PRO A 100 -3.92 14.58 15.26
N GLY A 101 -3.60 14.52 16.55
CA GLY A 101 -3.09 13.36 17.27
C GLY A 101 -1.93 12.67 16.56
N LYS A 102 -2.04 11.35 16.48
CA LYS A 102 -1.04 10.46 15.85
C LYS A 102 -1.09 10.45 14.32
N GLY A 103 -1.85 11.35 13.68
CA GLY A 103 -1.95 11.42 12.23
C GLY A 103 -0.67 11.93 11.57
N ILE A 104 -0.32 11.40 10.40
CA ILE A 104 0.77 11.86 9.54
C ILE A 104 0.21 12.30 8.17
N CYS A 105 0.93 13.18 7.47
CA CYS A 105 0.51 13.76 6.21
C CYS A 105 1.01 12.94 5.02
N CYS A 106 0.09 12.28 4.32
CA CYS A 106 0.40 11.37 3.21
C CYS A 106 -0.39 11.79 1.97
N GLU A 107 0.30 12.06 0.86
CA GLU A 107 -0.32 12.63 -0.36
C GLU A 107 -1.28 13.80 -0.04
N GLN A 108 -0.84 14.70 0.85
CA GLN A 108 -1.59 15.87 1.35
C GLN A 108 -2.85 15.55 2.16
N ARG A 109 -2.98 14.32 2.68
CA ARG A 109 -4.12 13.88 3.49
C ARG A 109 -3.66 13.35 4.84
N CYS A 110 -4.33 13.78 5.89
CA CYS A 110 -4.09 13.24 7.22
C CYS A 110 -4.61 11.81 7.32
N ILE A 111 -3.72 10.87 7.61
CA ILE A 111 -4.07 9.48 7.89
C ILE A 111 -3.75 9.13 9.34
N VAL A 112 -4.69 8.50 10.03
CA VAL A 112 -4.45 7.95 11.36
C VAL A 112 -3.79 6.58 11.18
N ARG A 113 -2.66 6.37 11.84
CA ARG A 113 -1.88 5.11 11.85
C ARG A 113 -2.76 3.89 11.64
N SER A 114 -2.63 3.22 10.50
CA SER A 114 -2.67 1.76 10.49
C SER A 114 -1.25 1.31 10.80
N ALA A 115 -1.07 0.24 11.59
CA ALA A 115 0.24 -0.37 11.77
C ALA A 115 0.89 -0.51 10.39
N ALA A 116 2.16 -0.11 10.25
CA ALA A 116 2.88 -0.27 8.99
C ALA A 116 2.60 -1.68 8.47
N ALA A 117 2.06 -1.77 7.26
CA ALA A 117 1.66 -3.05 6.71
C ALA A 117 2.87 -3.99 6.84
N PRO A 118 2.69 -5.19 7.43
CA PRO A 118 3.84 -6.05 7.70
C PRO A 118 4.52 -6.37 6.37
N SER A 119 5.85 -6.31 6.37
CA SER A 119 6.68 -6.48 5.18
C SER A 119 7.66 -7.64 5.37
N ALA A 120 8.08 -8.26 4.27
CA ALA A 120 9.09 -9.30 4.33
C ALA A 120 10.45 -8.67 4.69
N LYS A 121 11.37 -9.47 5.26
CA LYS A 121 12.76 -9.01 5.46
C LYS A 121 13.38 -8.62 4.12
N ALA A 122 14.29 -7.65 4.16
CA ALA A 122 14.92 -7.08 2.97
C ALA A 122 15.67 -8.12 2.11
N GLY A 123 15.69 -7.87 0.80
CA GLY A 123 16.28 -8.75 -0.20
C GLY A 123 15.37 -9.90 -0.63
N PHE A 124 15.92 -10.81 -1.41
CA PHE A 124 15.22 -11.92 -2.06
C PHE A 124 15.88 -13.25 -1.71
N CYS A 125 15.09 -14.33 -1.76
CA CYS A 125 15.65 -15.67 -1.70
C CYS A 125 16.60 -15.93 -2.90
N PRO A 126 17.75 -16.58 -2.69
CA PRO A 126 18.68 -16.90 -3.75
C PRO A 126 18.07 -17.89 -4.76
N SER A 127 18.53 -17.81 -6.02
CA SER A 127 18.12 -18.75 -7.06
C SER A 127 18.69 -20.15 -6.77
N THR A 128 17.83 -21.17 -6.92
CA THR A 128 18.17 -22.58 -6.73
C THR A 128 17.25 -23.43 -7.58
N THR A 129 17.71 -24.60 -8.00
CA THR A 129 16.82 -25.67 -8.45
C THR A 129 15.79 -25.93 -7.36
N ARG A 130 14.50 -25.99 -7.71
CA ARG A 130 13.41 -26.30 -6.77
C ARG A 130 12.96 -27.73 -6.98
N LEU A 131 13.09 -28.53 -5.94
CA LEU A 131 12.66 -29.91 -5.89
C LEU A 131 11.43 -30.00 -4.98
N PRO A 132 10.67 -31.10 -4.99
CA PRO A 132 9.63 -31.32 -3.99
C PRO A 132 10.20 -31.16 -2.57
N ILE A 133 9.52 -30.38 -1.74
CA ILE A 133 9.97 -30.11 -0.37
C ILE A 133 9.86 -31.39 0.45
N THR A 134 10.98 -31.84 1.03
CA THR A 134 11.05 -33.00 1.91
C THR A 134 11.19 -32.62 3.39
N LEU A 135 11.67 -31.41 3.67
CA LEU A 135 11.88 -30.90 5.03
C LEU A 135 11.60 -29.39 5.08
N SER A 136 10.99 -28.93 6.18
CA SER A 136 10.72 -27.51 6.41
C SER A 136 11.05 -27.13 7.84
N GLU A 137 12.01 -26.23 8.00
CA GLU A 137 12.56 -25.77 9.28
C GLU A 137 12.01 -24.40 9.70
N CYS A 138 11.47 -23.64 8.75
CA CYS A 138 10.92 -22.31 8.98
C CYS A 138 9.62 -22.10 8.18
N LYS A 139 8.77 -21.17 8.62
CA LYS A 139 7.51 -20.82 7.94
C LYS A 139 7.48 -19.38 7.40
N SER A 140 8.14 -18.45 8.08
CA SER A 140 8.25 -17.04 7.69
C SER A 140 9.64 -16.52 7.98
N ASP A 141 9.97 -15.36 7.42
CA ASP A 141 11.27 -14.71 7.62
C ASP A 141 11.50 -14.35 9.10
N ASP A 142 10.42 -14.11 9.88
CA ASP A 142 10.49 -13.73 11.31
C ASP A 142 11.07 -14.83 12.21
N VAL A 143 10.97 -16.09 11.77
CA VAL A 143 11.56 -17.24 12.49
C VAL A 143 13.09 -17.26 12.31
N CYS A 144 13.58 -16.73 11.19
CA CYS A 144 15.00 -16.75 10.86
C CYS A 144 15.77 -15.67 11.63
N PRO A 145 17.03 -15.93 12.01
CA PRO A 145 17.85 -14.95 12.71
C PRO A 145 18.29 -13.79 11.79
N GLY A 146 18.55 -12.63 12.39
CA GLY A 146 19.13 -11.48 11.70
C GLY A 146 18.44 -11.13 10.38
N LYS A 147 19.23 -11.05 9.29
CA LYS A 147 18.77 -10.69 7.94
C LYS A 147 18.42 -11.91 7.06
N GLU A 148 18.43 -13.11 7.63
CA GLU A 148 18.11 -14.32 6.88
C GLU A 148 16.61 -14.41 6.61
N LYS A 149 16.29 -14.94 5.43
CA LYS A 149 14.93 -15.17 4.95
C LYS A 149 14.63 -16.66 4.96
N CYS A 150 13.35 -17.00 5.17
CA CYS A 150 12.90 -18.37 5.10
C CYS A 150 12.65 -18.72 3.63
N CYS A 151 13.46 -19.59 3.04
CA CYS A 151 13.51 -19.80 1.60
C CYS A 151 13.38 -21.28 1.23
N HIS A 152 12.77 -21.53 0.07
CA HIS A 152 12.83 -22.84 -0.58
C HIS A 152 14.20 -23.00 -1.26
N PHE A 153 15.05 -23.86 -0.71
CA PHE A 153 16.38 -24.15 -1.20
C PHE A 153 16.51 -25.64 -1.54
N ARG A 154 16.63 -25.96 -2.84
CA ARG A 154 16.61 -27.36 -3.34
C ARG A 154 15.35 -28.10 -2.92
N ASN A 155 15.45 -29.07 -2.03
CA ASN A 155 14.34 -29.88 -1.51
C ASN A 155 13.99 -29.53 -0.05
N VAL A 156 14.54 -28.43 0.50
CA VAL A 156 14.30 -28.02 1.88
C VAL A 156 13.79 -26.58 1.98
N VAL A 157 13.07 -26.26 3.05
CA VAL A 157 12.74 -24.89 3.44
C VAL A 157 13.53 -24.55 4.69
N THR A 158 14.46 -23.60 4.57
CA THR A 158 15.41 -23.26 5.63
C THR A 158 15.77 -21.77 5.58
N CYS A 159 16.42 -21.28 6.64
CA CYS A 159 16.90 -19.91 6.73
C CYS A 159 18.16 -19.74 5.88
N VAL A 160 18.16 -18.75 5.00
CA VAL A 160 19.29 -18.45 4.11
C VAL A 160 19.53 -16.94 4.03
N VAL A 161 20.78 -16.58 3.79
CA VAL A 161 21.18 -15.20 3.54
C VAL A 161 20.52 -14.70 2.27
N SER A 162 19.85 -13.54 2.35
CA SER A 162 19.17 -12.94 1.22
C SER A 162 20.13 -12.33 0.19
N LYS A 163 19.65 -12.15 -1.04
CA LYS A 163 20.34 -11.45 -2.13
C LYS A 163 19.68 -10.11 -2.42
N SER A 164 20.44 -9.15 -2.91
CA SER A 164 19.94 -7.83 -3.34
C SER A 164 19.08 -7.94 -4.60
N GLU A 165 19.40 -8.88 -5.49
CA GLU A 165 18.69 -9.13 -6.74
C GLU A 165 17.77 -10.35 -6.63
N MET A 166 16.66 -10.31 -7.35
CA MET A 166 15.69 -11.39 -7.35
C MET A 166 16.23 -12.61 -8.08
N GLY A 167 16.41 -13.72 -7.35
CA GLY A 167 16.81 -15.00 -7.95
C GLY A 167 15.64 -15.69 -8.66
N GLY A 168 15.86 -16.16 -9.90
CA GLY A 168 14.94 -17.11 -10.54
C GLY A 168 13.75 -16.53 -11.29
N GLY A 169 13.67 -15.19 -11.48
CA GLY A 169 12.71 -14.54 -12.38
C GLY A 169 11.23 -14.64 -11.95
N GLU A 170 10.34 -14.07 -12.77
CA GLU A 170 8.89 -14.18 -12.57
C GLU A 170 8.42 -15.62 -12.79
N ARG A 171 7.54 -16.13 -11.91
CA ARG A 171 6.95 -17.46 -12.06
C ARG A 171 5.78 -17.44 -13.03
N GLU A 172 5.58 -18.58 -13.69
CA GLU A 172 4.41 -18.82 -14.53
C GLU A 172 3.08 -18.69 -13.76
N GLY A 173 2.02 -18.37 -14.49
CA GLY A 173 0.68 -18.14 -13.94
C GLY A 173 0.44 -16.69 -13.52
N LYS A 174 -0.77 -16.41 -13.04
CA LYS A 174 -1.18 -15.07 -12.60
C LYS A 174 -1.68 -15.11 -11.17
N CYS A 175 -1.54 -13.98 -10.47
CA CYS A 175 -2.22 -13.80 -9.19
C CYS A 175 -3.73 -13.92 -9.40
N PRO A 176 -4.44 -14.67 -8.53
CA PRO A 176 -5.88 -14.78 -8.65
C PRO A 176 -6.57 -13.42 -8.60
N VAL A 177 -7.72 -13.29 -9.25
CA VAL A 177 -8.46 -12.00 -9.27
C VAL A 177 -9.13 -11.74 -7.93
N SER A 178 -9.51 -12.80 -7.22
CA SER A 178 -10.09 -12.70 -5.88
C SER A 178 -9.54 -13.77 -4.96
N PHE A 179 -9.36 -13.39 -3.70
CA PHE A 179 -8.99 -14.29 -2.61
C PHE A 179 -9.73 -13.84 -1.35
N ASN A 180 -10.04 -14.79 -0.46
CA ASN A 180 -10.58 -14.45 0.85
C ASN A 180 -9.47 -13.80 1.69
N GLU A 181 -9.51 -12.47 1.83
CA GLU A 181 -8.46 -11.67 2.49
C GLU A 181 -8.14 -12.15 3.92
N LYS A 182 -9.13 -12.63 4.67
CA LYS A 182 -8.92 -13.17 6.02
C LYS A 182 -8.04 -14.42 6.02
N ASN A 183 -8.10 -15.23 4.97
CA ASN A 183 -7.26 -16.43 4.86
C ASN A 183 -5.84 -16.05 4.39
N VAL A 184 -5.73 -15.10 3.46
CA VAL A 184 -4.46 -14.79 2.79
C VAL A 184 -3.54 -13.87 3.61
N THR A 185 -4.10 -13.08 4.53
CA THR A 185 -3.31 -12.25 5.45
C THR A 185 -2.40 -13.04 6.38
N THR A 186 -2.62 -14.34 6.55
CA THR A 186 -1.76 -15.24 7.32
C THR A 186 -0.62 -15.87 6.51
N HIS A 187 -0.66 -15.74 5.18
CA HIS A 187 0.37 -16.30 4.31
C HIS A 187 1.72 -15.59 4.45
N LYS A 188 2.80 -16.26 4.06
CA LYS A 188 4.16 -15.70 4.10
C LYS A 188 4.25 -14.38 3.32
N LEU A 189 4.86 -13.39 3.93
CA LEU A 189 5.22 -12.12 3.28
C LEU A 189 6.33 -12.35 2.26
N CYS A 190 6.28 -11.60 1.16
CA CYS A 190 7.26 -11.73 0.08
C CYS A 190 7.61 -10.38 -0.54
N ASN A 191 8.83 -10.26 -1.07
CA ASN A 191 9.24 -9.12 -1.89
C ASN A 191 9.09 -9.39 -3.39
N GLY A 192 9.16 -10.67 -3.78
CA GLY A 192 8.96 -11.15 -5.15
C GLY A 192 8.76 -12.66 -5.16
N ASP A 193 8.47 -13.21 -6.34
CA ASP A 193 8.11 -14.62 -6.49
C ASP A 193 9.16 -15.56 -5.86
N SER A 194 10.45 -15.25 -5.97
CA SER A 194 11.55 -16.03 -5.37
C SER A 194 11.38 -16.35 -3.87
N ASP A 195 10.72 -15.46 -3.11
CA ASP A 195 10.51 -15.61 -1.66
C ASP A 195 9.46 -16.67 -1.30
N CYS A 196 8.62 -17.04 -2.26
CA CYS A 196 7.53 -17.97 -2.04
C CYS A 196 7.96 -19.43 -2.16
N PHE A 197 7.22 -20.32 -1.52
CA PHE A 197 7.45 -21.76 -1.65
C PHE A 197 6.83 -22.29 -2.94
N ASN A 198 7.19 -23.51 -3.34
CA ASN A 198 6.63 -24.17 -4.54
C ASN A 198 6.63 -23.27 -5.78
N GLN A 199 5.50 -23.21 -6.50
CA GLN A 199 5.20 -22.33 -7.64
C GLN A 199 4.35 -21.11 -7.26
N ASP A 200 4.17 -20.82 -5.97
CA ASP A 200 3.34 -19.69 -5.52
C ASP A 200 3.88 -18.34 -6.03
N LYS A 201 3.00 -17.41 -6.38
CA LYS A 201 3.37 -16.05 -6.78
C LYS A 201 3.30 -15.10 -5.60
N CYS A 202 4.10 -14.05 -5.65
CA CYS A 202 4.08 -12.96 -4.69
C CYS A 202 3.06 -11.91 -5.14
N CYS A 203 1.88 -11.94 -4.52
CA CYS A 203 0.71 -11.19 -4.96
C CYS A 203 0.35 -10.08 -3.97
N SER A 204 -0.16 -8.96 -4.49
CA SER A 204 -0.65 -7.86 -3.67
C SER A 204 -1.97 -8.23 -2.98
N VAL A 205 -2.04 -8.01 -1.67
CA VAL A 205 -3.21 -8.26 -0.82
C VAL A 205 -3.36 -7.08 0.13
N GLY A 206 -4.31 -6.19 -0.19
CA GLY A 206 -4.39 -4.87 0.44
C GLY A 206 -3.06 -4.13 0.33
N LEU A 207 -2.48 -3.83 1.49
CA LEU A 207 -1.21 -3.09 1.61
C LEU A 207 0.03 -4.00 1.73
N THR A 208 -0.13 -5.33 1.67
CA THR A 208 0.98 -6.30 1.81
C THR A 208 1.18 -7.10 0.53
N LYS A 209 2.31 -7.78 0.42
CA LYS A 209 2.52 -8.83 -0.58
C LYS A 209 2.60 -10.19 0.09
N ARG A 210 1.83 -11.14 -0.39
CA ARG A 210 1.67 -12.48 0.19
C ARG A 210 1.91 -13.54 -0.87
N CYS A 211 2.46 -14.68 -0.44
CA CYS A 211 2.57 -15.84 -1.30
C CYS A 211 1.20 -16.48 -1.53
N ILE A 212 0.80 -16.60 -2.79
CA ILE A 212 -0.50 -17.14 -3.20
C ILE A 212 -0.28 -18.11 -4.36
N THR A 213 -0.98 -19.24 -4.31
CA THR A 213 -0.99 -20.19 -5.42
C THR A 213 -1.60 -19.54 -6.67
N PRO A 214 -0.89 -19.55 -7.82
CA PRO A 214 -1.33 -18.85 -9.01
C PRO A 214 -2.52 -19.54 -9.69
N GLU A 215 -3.30 -18.76 -10.42
CA GLU A 215 -4.20 -19.29 -11.45
C GLU A 215 -3.34 -19.73 -12.63
N VAL A 216 -3.13 -21.04 -12.75
CA VAL A 216 -2.59 -21.65 -13.97
C VAL A 216 -3.73 -21.92 -14.93
N LYS A 217 -3.65 -21.38 -16.16
CA LYS A 217 -4.54 -21.85 -17.23
C LYS A 217 -4.30 -23.35 -17.34
N LYS A 218 -5.31 -24.19 -17.04
CA LYS A 218 -5.23 -25.62 -17.32
C LYS A 218 -4.82 -25.77 -18.78
N MET A 219 -3.60 -26.24 -19.03
CA MET A 219 -3.20 -26.64 -20.37
C MET A 219 -4.10 -27.82 -20.74
N THR A 220 -5.12 -27.57 -21.55
CA THR A 220 -5.85 -28.59 -22.31
C THR A 220 -4.94 -29.41 -23.24
N LYS A 221 -3.64 -29.07 -23.33
CA LYS A 221 -2.65 -29.78 -24.15
C LYS A 221 -2.59 -31.29 -23.93
N LEU A 222 -2.88 -31.82 -22.73
CA LEU A 222 -2.88 -33.28 -22.56
C LEU A 222 -4.03 -33.93 -23.34
N ASN A 223 -5.20 -33.28 -23.36
CA ASN A 223 -6.35 -33.73 -24.15
C ASN A 223 -6.13 -33.47 -25.65
N ASP A 224 -5.44 -32.38 -26.02
CA ASP A 224 -5.13 -32.07 -27.43
C ASP A 224 -4.07 -33.02 -28.01
N ILE A 225 -3.08 -33.42 -27.20
CA ILE A 225 -2.10 -34.45 -27.55
C ILE A 225 -2.78 -35.82 -27.63
N PHE A 226 -3.65 -36.17 -26.69
CA PHE A 226 -4.41 -37.43 -26.74
C PHE A 226 -5.36 -37.49 -27.95
N SER A 227 -6.00 -36.38 -28.30
CA SER A 227 -6.84 -36.23 -29.50
C SER A 227 -6.03 -36.35 -30.80
N SER A 228 -4.85 -35.74 -30.85
CA SER A 228 -3.95 -35.86 -32.02
C SER A 228 -3.41 -37.28 -32.19
N LEU A 229 -3.03 -37.95 -31.09
CA LEU A 229 -2.53 -39.33 -31.11
C LEU A 229 -3.64 -40.34 -31.46
N THR A 230 -4.88 -40.13 -30.98
CA THR A 230 -6.03 -40.97 -31.35
C THR A 230 -6.43 -40.79 -32.81
N SER A 231 -6.41 -39.55 -33.33
CA SER A 231 -6.66 -39.27 -34.75
C SER A 231 -5.59 -39.88 -35.67
N LEU A 232 -4.31 -39.81 -35.29
CA LEU A 232 -3.21 -40.44 -36.03
C LEU A 232 -3.35 -41.97 -36.05
N ARG A 233 -3.72 -42.57 -34.91
CA ARG A 233 -3.95 -44.02 -34.79
C ARG A 233 -5.10 -44.49 -35.67
N GLN A 234 -6.21 -43.75 -35.74
CA GLN A 234 -7.34 -44.08 -36.63
C GLN A 234 -6.96 -44.00 -38.12
N LYS A 235 -6.14 -43.01 -38.51
CA LYS A 235 -5.66 -42.89 -39.90
C LYS A 235 -4.70 -44.02 -40.30
N ILE A 236 -3.91 -44.53 -39.36
CA ILE A 236 -3.00 -45.67 -39.61
C ILE A 236 -3.78 -46.98 -39.72
N LEU A 237 -4.86 -47.16 -38.94
CA LEU A 237 -5.69 -48.37 -38.94
C LEU A 237 -6.72 -48.43 -40.08
N ALA A 238 -6.93 -47.33 -40.81
CA ALA A 238 -7.85 -47.23 -41.94
C ALA A 238 -7.15 -47.44 -43.31
N LYS A 239 -5.91 -47.93 -43.30
CA LYS A 239 -5.10 -48.25 -44.48
C LYS A 239 -4.72 -49.73 -44.44
#